data_AF-A0A2K6S670-F1
#
_entry.id   AF-A0A2K6S670-F1
#
_cell.length_a   1.000
_cell.length_b   1.000
_cell.length_c   1.000
_cell.angle_alpha   90.00
_cell.angle_beta   90.00
_cell.angle_gamma   90.00
#
_symmetry.space_group_name_H-M   'P 1'
#
loop_
_entity.id
_entity.type
_entity.pdbx_description
1 polymer ?
#
loop_
_entity_poly.entity_id
_entity_poly.type
_entity_poly.pdbx_seq_one_letter_code
_entity_poly.pdbx_strand_id
1 'polypeptide(L)'
;MSVEKMTKVEESFQRVMGLKKMVDRWRNAHTDCLWQMTLAQRRNPYATLKMQDTMAQELALAKKQLLRVRQAALHQLFEKEYQQYQRELNQIGKAFYVERL
;
A
#
# COMPACT_ATOMS: atom_id res chain seq x y z
N MET A 1 -46.91 -43.89 35.19
CA MET A 1 -45.56 -43.92 34.58
C MET A 1 -44.56 -44.30 35.66
N SER A 2 -43.69 -45.31 35.44
CA SER A 2 -42.69 -45.73 36.45
C SER A 2 -41.50 -44.74 36.49
N VAL A 3 -40.94 -44.50 37.68
CA VAL A 3 -39.82 -43.57 37.92
C VAL A 3 -38.61 -43.88 37.02
N GLU A 4 -38.33 -45.16 36.78
CA GLU A 4 -37.25 -45.60 35.88
C GLU A 4 -37.45 -45.22 34.40
N LYS A 5 -38.70 -45.03 33.97
CA LYS A 5 -38.98 -44.56 32.60
C LYS A 5 -38.77 -43.05 32.49
N MET A 6 -39.04 -42.30 33.57
CA MET A 6 -38.81 -40.85 33.63
C MET A 6 -37.32 -40.53 33.61
N THR A 7 -36.50 -41.27 34.37
CA THR A 7 -35.04 -41.06 34.39
C THR A 7 -34.38 -41.34 33.04
N LYS A 8 -34.80 -42.39 32.33
CA LYS A 8 -34.32 -42.68 30.97
C LYS A 8 -34.68 -41.58 29.96
N VAL A 9 -35.87 -41.00 30.08
CA VAL A 9 -36.30 -39.88 29.24
C VAL A 9 -35.45 -38.64 29.53
N GLU A 10 -35.20 -38.32 30.81
CA GLU A 10 -34.32 -37.23 31.24
C GLU A 10 -32.91 -37.38 30.64
N GLU A 11 -32.31 -38.56 30.74
CA GLU A 11 -30.98 -38.83 30.18
C GLU A 11 -30.94 -38.66 28.65
N SER A 12 -31.95 -39.18 27.95
CA SER A 12 -32.06 -39.01 26.50
C SER A 12 -32.22 -37.54 26.10
N PHE A 13 -32.99 -36.77 26.87
CA PHE A 13 -33.15 -35.34 26.67
C PHE A 13 -31.82 -34.59 26.87
N GLN A 14 -31.07 -34.91 27.93
CA GLN A 14 -29.75 -34.34 28.17
C GLN A 14 -28.76 -34.66 27.05
N ARG A 15 -28.78 -35.89 26.51
CA ARG A 15 -27.95 -36.28 25.36
C ARG A 15 -28.30 -35.47 24.11
N VAL A 16 -29.59 -35.32 23.79
CA VAL A 16 -30.05 -34.51 22.65
C VAL A 16 -29.65 -33.04 22.81
N MET A 17 -29.79 -32.49 24.01
CA MET A 17 -29.36 -31.13 24.31
C MET A 17 -27.84 -30.94 24.20
N GLY A 18 -27.05 -31.94 24.61
CA GLY A 18 -25.60 -31.95 24.41
C GLY A 18 -25.21 -31.94 22.93
N LEU A 19 -25.87 -32.77 22.12
CA LEU A 19 -25.67 -32.81 20.67
C LEU A 19 -26.06 -31.50 20.00
N LYS A 20 -27.20 -30.90 20.37
CA LYS A 20 -27.62 -29.59 19.86
C LYS A 20 -26.57 -28.51 20.13
N LYS A 21 -26.06 -28.41 21.36
CA LYS A 21 -24.99 -27.47 21.72
C LYS A 21 -23.72 -27.70 20.90
N MET A 22 -23.38 -28.95 20.61
CA MET A 22 -22.23 -29.29 19.78
C MET A 22 -22.42 -28.82 18.34
N VAL A 23 -23.60 -29.04 17.76
CA VAL A 23 -23.97 -28.56 16.42
C VAL A 23 -23.95 -27.04 16.35
N ASP A 24 -24.49 -26.36 17.36
CA ASP A 24 -24.50 -24.88 17.42
C ASP A 24 -23.07 -24.32 17.50
N ARG A 25 -22.20 -24.93 18.32
CA ARG A 25 -20.77 -24.56 18.38
C ARG A 25 -20.06 -24.78 17.05
N TRP A 26 -20.30 -25.92 16.41
CA TRP A 26 -19.71 -26.21 15.09
C TRP A 26 -20.18 -25.21 14.04
N ARG A 27 -21.47 -24.86 14.02
CA ARG A 27 -22.03 -23.86 13.11
C ARG A 27 -21.38 -22.49 13.32
N ASN A 28 -21.24 -22.05 14.56
CA ASN A 28 -20.59 -20.77 14.87
C ASN A 28 -19.13 -20.76 14.43
N ALA A 29 -18.37 -21.81 14.76
CA ALA A 29 -16.97 -21.93 14.34
C ALA A 29 -16.82 -21.96 12.81
N HIS A 30 -17.77 -22.59 12.12
CA HIS A 30 -17.80 -22.60 10.66
C HIS A 30 -18.06 -21.20 10.08
N THR A 31 -19.02 -20.45 10.63
CA THR A 31 -19.29 -19.06 10.23
C THR A 31 -18.09 -18.16 10.49
N ASP A 32 -17.44 -18.29 11.66
CA ASP A 32 -16.25 -17.51 12.01
C ASP A 32 -15.09 -17.80 11.04
N CYS A 33 -14.87 -19.07 10.71
CA CYS A 33 -13.86 -19.49 9.74
C CYS A 33 -14.11 -18.85 8.36
N LEU A 34 -15.34 -18.90 7.85
CA LEU A 34 -15.71 -18.28 6.58
C LEU A 34 -15.48 -16.76 6.60
N TRP A 35 -15.81 -16.11 7.72
CA TRP A 35 -15.59 -14.67 7.90
C TRP A 35 -14.10 -14.32 7.86
N GLN A 36 -13.26 -15.09 8.56
CA GLN A 36 -11.81 -14.91 8.57
C GLN A 36 -11.20 -15.13 7.19
N MET A 37 -11.61 -16.18 6.46
CA MET A 37 -11.15 -16.42 5.10
C MET A 37 -11.51 -15.27 4.16
N THR A 38 -12.74 -14.76 4.24
CA THR A 38 -13.20 -13.65 3.41
C THR A 38 -12.43 -12.35 3.72
N LEU A 39 -12.19 -12.07 5.01
CA LEU A 39 -11.37 -10.94 5.43
C LEU A 39 -9.92 -11.07 4.94
N ALA A 40 -9.30 -12.24 5.08
CA ALA A 40 -7.94 -12.48 4.62
C ALA A 40 -7.82 -12.29 3.10
N GLN A 41 -8.79 -12.82 2.35
CA GLN A 41 -8.88 -12.63 0.90
C GLN A 41 -9.04 -11.16 0.49
N ARG A 42 -9.76 -10.34 1.26
CA ARG A 42 -9.91 -8.91 1.00
C ARG A 42 -8.69 -8.09 1.46
N ARG A 43 -8.06 -8.46 2.57
CA ARG A 43 -6.92 -7.71 3.14
C ARG A 43 -5.69 -7.78 2.25
N ASN A 44 -5.46 -8.90 1.58
CA ASN A 44 -4.33 -9.10 0.67
C ASN A 44 -4.32 -8.14 -0.55
N PRO A 45 -5.39 -8.00 -1.35
CA PRO A 45 -5.42 -7.09 -2.49
C PRO A 45 -5.37 -5.62 -2.05
N TYR A 46 -6.07 -5.23 -0.98
CA TYR A 46 -6.01 -3.85 -0.50
C TYR A 46 -4.62 -3.47 0.03
N ALA A 47 -3.92 -4.38 0.71
CA ALA A 47 -2.55 -4.15 1.16
C ALA A 47 -1.60 -4.00 -0.04
N THR A 48 -1.75 -4.84 -1.06
CA THR A 48 -0.96 -4.79 -2.30
C THR A 48 -1.21 -3.47 -3.05
N LEU A 49 -2.48 -3.08 -3.22
CA LEU A 49 -2.84 -1.83 -3.90
C LEU A 49 -2.31 -0.61 -3.15
N LYS A 50 -2.45 -0.57 -1.83
CA LYS A 50 -1.88 0.50 -1.00
C LYS A 50 -0.35 0.57 -1.14
N MET A 51 0.33 -0.58 -1.18
CA MET A 51 1.77 -0.62 -1.39
C MET A 51 2.17 -0.08 -2.77
N GLN A 52 1.43 -0.45 -3.83
CA GLN A 52 1.64 0.07 -5.17
C GLN A 52 1.45 1.58 -5.24
N ASP A 53 0.39 2.11 -4.61
CA ASP A 53 0.13 3.55 -4.55
C ASP A 53 1.26 4.30 -3.84
N THR A 54 1.73 3.78 -2.70
CA THR A 54 2.87 4.38 -1.99
C THR A 54 4.14 4.36 -2.84
N MET A 55 4.41 3.25 -3.53
CA MET A 55 5.57 3.13 -4.40
C MET A 55 5.50 4.11 -5.58
N ALA A 56 4.33 4.30 -6.17
CA ALA A 56 4.13 5.27 -7.25
C ALA A 56 4.37 6.72 -6.77
N GLN A 57 3.94 7.07 -5.56
CA GLN A 57 4.19 8.38 -4.97
C GLN A 57 5.70 8.61 -4.72
N GLU A 58 6.38 7.63 -4.15
CA GLU A 58 7.83 7.69 -3.92
C GLU A 58 8.61 7.83 -5.23
N LEU A 59 8.24 7.08 -6.26
CA LEU A 59 8.85 7.21 -7.60
C LEU A 59 8.62 8.59 -8.21
N ALA A 60 7.43 9.17 -8.04
CA ALA A 60 7.14 10.51 -8.52
C ALA A 60 7.99 11.58 -7.80
N LEU A 61 8.19 11.44 -6.49
CA LEU A 61 9.07 12.31 -5.71
C LEU A 61 10.53 12.16 -6.15
N ALA A 62 11.03 10.93 -6.29
CA ALA A 62 12.38 10.65 -6.78
C ALA A 62 12.62 11.25 -8.17
N LYS A 63 11.65 11.13 -9.09
CA LYS A 63 11.71 11.75 -10.42
C LYS A 63 11.81 13.27 -10.34
N LYS A 64 11.03 13.91 -9.48
CA LYS A 64 11.09 15.38 -9.28
C LYS A 64 12.46 15.80 -8.75
N GLN A 65 13.06 15.05 -7.83
CA GLN A 65 14.39 15.37 -7.31
C GLN A 65 15.47 15.17 -8.39
N LEU A 66 15.40 14.08 -9.15
CA LEU A 66 16.32 13.82 -10.25
C LEU A 66 16.29 14.94 -11.30
N LEU A 67 15.11 15.42 -11.66
CA LEU A 67 14.96 16.53 -12.61
C LEU A 67 15.61 17.81 -12.07
N ARG A 68 15.42 18.14 -10.80
CA ARG A 68 16.05 19.30 -10.17
C ARG A 68 17.57 19.21 -10.19
N VAL A 69 18.12 18.06 -9.83
CA VAL A 69 19.58 17.82 -9.87
C VAL A 69 20.11 17.96 -11.29
N ARG A 70 19.41 17.38 -12.28
CA ARG A 70 19.80 17.47 -13.69
C ARG A 70 19.76 18.90 -14.22
N GLN A 71 18.72 19.66 -13.88
CA GLN A 71 18.60 21.07 -14.25
C GLN A 71 19.74 21.89 -13.65
N ALA A 72 20.03 21.71 -12.36
CA ALA A 72 21.15 22.40 -11.70
C ALA A 72 22.50 22.07 -12.36
N ALA A 73 22.75 20.79 -12.66
CA ALA A 73 23.97 20.37 -13.36
C ALA A 73 24.07 21.00 -14.77
N LEU A 74 22.96 21.07 -15.49
CA LEU A 74 22.91 21.69 -16.82
C LEU A 74 23.14 23.20 -16.76
N HIS A 75 22.57 23.89 -15.78
CA HIS A 75 22.85 25.31 -15.54
C HIS A 75 24.34 25.55 -15.29
N GLN A 76 24.98 24.72 -14.44
CA GLN A 76 26.42 24.83 -14.18
C GLN A 76 27.27 24.61 -15.43
N LEU A 77 26.87 23.70 -16.32
CA LEU A 77 27.59 23.50 -17.59
C LEU A 77 27.46 24.73 -18.50
N PHE A 78 26.25 25.24 -18.67
CA PHE A 78 26.02 26.44 -19.47
C PHE A 78 26.70 27.68 -18.91
N GLU A 79 26.78 27.85 -17.59
CA GLU A 79 27.54 28.95 -17.00
C GLU A 79 29.03 28.87 -17.35
N LYS A 80 29.62 27.67 -17.33
CA LYS A 80 31.02 27.46 -17.71
C LYS A 80 31.24 27.76 -19.18
N GLU A 81 30.37 27.25 -20.05
CA GLU A 81 30.43 27.50 -21.49
C GLU A 81 30.25 28.99 -21.81
N TYR A 82 29.29 29.65 -21.16
CA TYR A 82 29.05 31.08 -21.31
C TYR A 82 30.29 31.90 -20.92
N GLN A 83 30.92 31.57 -19.79
CA GLN A 83 32.15 32.24 -19.37
C GLN A 83 33.30 32.02 -20.35
N GLN A 84 33.42 30.81 -20.91
CA GLN A 84 34.42 30.51 -21.92
C GLN A 84 34.17 31.36 -23.18
N TYR A 85 32.97 31.32 -23.73
CA TYR A 85 32.65 32.07 -24.95
C TYR A 85 32.74 33.58 -24.76
N GLN A 86 32.36 34.11 -23.59
CA GLN A 86 32.51 35.53 -23.33
C GLN A 86 34.00 35.94 -23.32
N ARG A 87 34.91 35.10 -22.83
CA ARG A 87 36.36 35.36 -22.91
C ARG A 87 36.84 35.36 -24.36
N GLU A 88 36.41 34.39 -25.15
CA GLU A 88 36.76 34.29 -26.58
C GLU A 88 36.24 35.51 -27.36
N LEU A 89 35.00 35.94 -27.10
CA LEU A 89 34.42 37.13 -27.73
C LEU A 89 35.16 38.41 -27.33
N ASN A 90 35.51 38.55 -26.05
CA ASN A 90 36.26 39.71 -25.55
C ASN A 90 37.62 39.87 -26.24
N GLN A 91 38.29 38.76 -26.61
CA GLN A 91 39.54 38.80 -27.38
C GLN A 91 39.37 39.42 -28.77
N ILE A 92 38.18 39.28 -29.37
CA ILE A 92 37.82 39.82 -30.68
C ILE A 92 37.11 41.20 -30.53
N GLY A 93 37.03 41.73 -29.30
CA GLY A 93 36.34 42.99 -29.00
C GLY A 93 34.80 42.90 -29.11
N LYS A 94 34.24 41.69 -29.10
CA LYS A 94 32.79 41.44 -29.12
C LYS A 94 32.29 40.98 -27.74
N ALA A 95 30.98 41.03 -27.52
CA ALA A 95 30.35 40.54 -26.31
C ALA A 95 28.96 39.96 -26.62
N PHE A 96 28.43 39.14 -25.72
CA PHE A 96 27.04 38.72 -25.82
C PHE A 96 26.07 39.90 -25.68
N TYR A 97 25.01 39.87 -26.47
CA TYR A 97 23.89 40.79 -26.31
C TYR A 97 23.11 40.44 -25.04
N VAL A 98 22.84 41.45 -24.21
CA VAL A 98 22.05 41.31 -22.99
C VAL A 98 20.99 42.40 -23.01
N GLU A 99 19.72 42.01 -23.05
CA GLU A 99 18.61 42.94 -22.92
C GLU A 99 18.64 43.52 -21.50
N ARG A 100 18.74 44.86 -21.41
CA ARG A 100 18.56 45.57 -20.15
C ARG A 100 17.08 45.85 -19.98
N LEU A 101 16.49 45.33 -18.90
CA LEU A 101 15.15 45.67 -18.45
C LEU A 101 15.07 47.11 -17.95
#